data_AF-A0A2X3F5B0-F1
#
_entry.id   AF-A0A2X3F5B0-F1
#
_cell.length_a   1.000
_cell.length_b   1.000
_cell.length_c   1.000
_cell.angle_alpha   90.00
_cell.angle_beta   90.00
_cell.angle_gamma   90.00
#
_symmetry.space_group_name_H-M   'P 1'
#
loop_
_entity.id
_entity.type
_entity.pdbx_description
1 polymer ?
#
loop_
_entity_poly.entity_id
_entity_poly.type
_entity_poly.pdbx_seq_one_letter_code
_entity_poly.pdbx_strand_id
1 'polypeptide(L)'
;MRFPRFIIGLTAGIALSAQAANIDEYINQLPAGANLAFMAQKVGASTPEIDYHSQQMALPASTQKVITALAALLQLGPDFRFTTTLETKGSLDGGVLKGDLIARFGGDPTP
;
A
#
# COMPACT_ATOMS: atom_id res chain seq x y z
N MET A 1 2.40 57.87 -43.62
CA MET A 1 0.98 57.48 -43.65
C MET A 1 0.82 56.20 -42.85
N ARG A 2 -0.23 56.14 -42.01
CA ARG A 2 -0.53 55.13 -40.96
C ARG A 2 -1.31 53.93 -41.53
N PHE A 3 -1.34 52.84 -40.74
CA PHE A 3 -2.32 51.72 -40.66
C PHE A 3 -1.84 50.32 -41.12
N PRO A 4 -2.32 49.21 -40.49
CA PRO A 4 -1.90 48.77 -39.14
C PRO A 4 -1.62 47.24 -39.05
N ARG A 5 -1.16 46.82 -37.87
CA ARG A 5 -0.97 45.42 -37.42
C ARG A 5 -2.33 44.81 -37.06
N PHE A 6 -2.65 43.60 -37.52
CA PHE A 6 -3.55 42.59 -36.90
C PHE A 6 -3.36 41.31 -37.76
N ILE A 7 -3.07 40.13 -37.24
CA ILE A 7 -4.02 39.23 -36.55
C ILE A 7 -3.18 38.28 -35.67
N ILE A 8 -3.46 38.25 -34.37
CA ILE A 8 -3.03 37.18 -33.47
C ILE A 8 -4.17 36.15 -33.48
N GLY A 9 -3.89 34.96 -34.01
CA GLY A 9 -4.83 33.84 -34.00
C GLY A 9 -4.97 33.29 -32.57
N LEU A 10 -6.17 33.39 -32.02
CA LEU A 10 -6.55 32.77 -30.76
C LEU A 10 -6.95 31.31 -31.03
N THR A 11 -6.02 30.37 -30.93
CA THR A 11 -6.35 28.94 -30.90
C THR A 11 -6.84 28.57 -29.50
N ALA A 12 -8.16 28.49 -29.34
CA ALA A 12 -8.77 27.86 -28.17
C ALA A 12 -8.56 26.34 -28.25
N GLY A 13 -7.62 25.82 -27.45
CA GLY A 13 -7.49 24.39 -27.25
C GLY A 13 -8.69 23.88 -26.45
N ILE A 14 -9.49 23.00 -27.04
CA ILE A 14 -10.53 22.27 -26.32
C ILE A 14 -9.81 21.29 -25.39
N ALA A 15 -9.71 21.63 -24.10
CA ALA A 15 -9.30 20.68 -23.09
C ALA A 15 -10.46 19.70 -22.86
N LEU A 16 -10.29 18.43 -23.26
CA LEU A 16 -11.16 17.35 -22.78
C LEU A 16 -10.86 17.16 -21.29
N SER A 17 -11.70 17.74 -20.42
CA SER A 17 -11.74 17.36 -19.02
C SER A 17 -12.50 16.03 -18.90
N ALA A 18 -11.80 14.96 -18.54
CA ALA A 18 -12.47 13.78 -18.00
C ALA A 18 -13.10 14.19 -16.67
N GLN A 19 -14.42 14.18 -16.59
CA GLN A 19 -15.12 14.37 -15.33
C GLN A 19 -14.95 13.09 -14.52
N ALA A 20 -14.41 13.19 -13.31
CA ALA A 20 -14.39 12.07 -12.38
C ALA A 20 -15.83 11.56 -12.16
N ALA A 21 -16.01 10.24 -12.08
CA ALA A 21 -17.32 9.65 -11.81
C ALA A 21 -17.89 10.20 -10.49
N ASN A 22 -19.17 10.59 -10.49
CA ASN A 22 -19.83 11.13 -9.31
C ASN A 22 -20.00 10.01 -8.26
N ILE A 23 -19.26 10.10 -7.14
CA ILE A 23 -19.26 9.06 -6.11
C ILE A 23 -20.58 9.02 -5.30
N ASP A 24 -21.32 10.13 -5.26
CA ASP A 24 -22.58 10.26 -4.52
C ASP A 24 -23.66 9.33 -5.07
N GLU A 25 -23.67 9.08 -6.39
CA GLU A 25 -24.60 8.15 -7.02
C GLU A 25 -24.42 6.71 -6.51
N TYR A 26 -23.18 6.30 -6.22
CA TYR A 26 -22.86 4.98 -5.71
C TYR A 26 -23.08 4.86 -4.20
N ILE A 27 -22.91 5.95 -3.45
CA ILE A 27 -23.15 5.98 -2.00
C ILE A 27 -24.61 5.64 -1.69
N ASN A 28 -25.56 6.11 -2.50
CA ASN A 28 -26.99 5.80 -2.34
C ASN A 28 -27.34 4.31 -2.52
N GLN A 29 -26.42 3.51 -3.08
CA GLN A 29 -26.57 2.07 -3.23
C GLN A 29 -26.08 1.30 -1.98
N LEU A 30 -25.37 1.97 -1.07
CA LEU A 30 -24.87 1.37 0.16
C LEU A 30 -26.00 1.23 1.20
N PRO A 31 -25.91 0.24 2.10
CA PRO A 31 -26.85 0.12 3.22
C PRO A 31 -26.92 1.39 4.06
N ALA A 32 -28.12 1.70 4.58
CA ALA A 32 -28.33 2.83 5.46
C ALA A 32 -27.38 2.78 6.68
N GLY A 33 -26.68 3.89 6.95
CA GLY A 33 -25.70 4.00 8.04
C GLY A 33 -24.29 3.53 7.68
N ALA A 34 -24.03 3.08 6.46
CA ALA A 34 -22.67 2.82 5.99
C ALA A 34 -21.82 4.11 6.01
N ASN A 35 -20.54 3.96 6.35
CA ASN A 35 -19.58 5.05 6.35
C ASN A 35 -18.50 4.75 5.31
N LEU A 36 -18.27 5.70 4.40
CA LEU A 36 -17.30 5.60 3.32
C LEU A 36 -16.25 6.70 3.45
N ALA A 37 -14.98 6.30 3.37
CA ALA A 37 -13.85 7.17 3.06
C ALA A 37 -13.17 6.60 1.81
N PHE A 38 -12.98 7.42 0.78
CA PHE A 38 -12.46 7.00 -0.52
C PHE A 38 -11.57 8.08 -1.13
N MET A 39 -10.44 7.65 -1.70
CA MET A 39 -9.51 8.54 -2.39
C MET A 39 -8.94 7.80 -3.60
N ALA A 40 -8.97 8.45 -4.77
CA ALA A 40 -8.30 7.98 -5.98
C ALA A 40 -7.41 9.08 -6.53
N GLN A 41 -6.14 8.76 -6.76
CA GLN A 41 -5.14 9.71 -7.22
C GLN A 41 -4.26 9.08 -8.30
N LYS A 42 -4.08 9.81 -9.40
CA LYS A 42 -3.11 9.45 -10.42
C LYS A 42 -1.71 9.41 -9.81
N VAL A 43 -0.96 8.33 -10.07
CA VAL A 43 0.42 8.16 -9.55
C VAL A 43 1.28 9.36 -9.96
N GLY A 44 1.93 9.99 -8.97
CA GLY A 44 2.79 11.17 -9.15
C GLY A 44 2.07 12.52 -9.24
N ALA A 45 0.74 12.57 -9.29
CA ALA A 45 -0.01 13.83 -9.21
C ALA A 45 0.01 14.38 -7.77
N SER A 46 -0.14 15.70 -7.61
CA SER A 46 -0.21 16.37 -6.30
C SER A 46 -1.63 16.43 -5.71
N THR A 47 -2.66 16.20 -6.53
CA THR A 47 -4.07 16.27 -6.12
C THR A 47 -4.81 15.00 -6.53
N PRO A 48 -5.74 14.51 -5.69
CA PRO A 48 -6.60 13.38 -6.05
C PRO A 48 -7.57 13.75 -7.18
N GLU A 49 -7.96 12.75 -7.96
CA GLU A 49 -9.05 12.83 -8.93
C GLU A 49 -10.42 12.66 -8.25
N ILE A 50 -10.46 11.84 -7.19
CA ILE A 50 -11.63 11.69 -6.31
C ILE A 50 -11.14 11.77 -4.86
N ASP A 51 -11.78 12.63 -4.07
CA ASP A 51 -11.58 12.74 -2.63
C ASP A 51 -12.94 12.79 -1.93
N TYR A 52 -13.26 11.74 -1.18
CA TYR A 52 -14.47 11.63 -0.37
C TYR A 52 -14.08 11.23 1.05
N HIS A 53 -14.07 12.20 1.97
CA HIS A 53 -13.69 12.00 3.38
C HIS A 53 -12.32 11.33 3.58
N SER A 54 -11.33 11.57 2.71
CA SER A 54 -10.01 10.90 2.78
C SER A 54 -9.26 11.11 4.10
N GLN A 55 -9.55 12.20 4.81
CA GLN A 55 -8.93 12.54 6.11
C GLN A 55 -9.64 11.90 7.31
N GLN A 56 -10.77 11.22 7.10
CA GLN A 56 -11.48 10.54 8.15
C GLN A 56 -10.82 9.19 8.45
N MET A 57 -10.49 8.94 9.71
CA MET A 57 -9.96 7.64 10.12
C MET A 57 -11.01 6.53 9.94
N ALA A 58 -10.57 5.38 9.45
CA ALA A 58 -11.39 4.19 9.27
C ALA A 58 -10.61 2.93 9.69
N LEU A 59 -11.33 1.82 9.91
CA LEU A 59 -10.71 0.53 10.15
C LEU A 59 -10.08 0.02 8.84
N PRO A 60 -8.75 -0.22 8.76
CA PRO A 60 -8.10 -0.64 7.53
C PRO A 60 -8.37 -2.12 7.18
N ALA A 61 -8.79 -2.93 8.16
CA ALA A 61 -8.88 -4.38 8.01
C ALA A 61 -7.59 -4.95 7.41
N SER A 62 -7.68 -5.78 6.36
CA SER A 62 -6.50 -6.40 5.74
C SER A 62 -5.66 -5.45 4.89
N THR A 63 -6.09 -4.22 4.58
CA THR A 63 -5.24 -3.25 3.85
C THR A 63 -4.02 -2.84 4.67
N GLN A 64 -4.07 -3.01 5.99
CA GLN A 64 -2.92 -2.88 6.89
C GLN A 64 -1.70 -3.70 6.43
N LYS A 65 -1.93 -4.83 5.77
CA LYS A 65 -0.87 -5.72 5.26
C LYS A 65 0.02 -5.03 4.21
N VAL A 66 -0.48 -4.01 3.50
CA VAL A 66 0.34 -3.24 2.55
C VAL A 66 1.47 -2.51 3.27
N ILE A 67 1.16 -1.85 4.40
CA ILE A 67 2.15 -1.16 5.23
C ILE A 67 3.13 -2.17 5.83
N THR A 68 2.63 -3.30 6.35
CA THR A 68 3.48 -4.37 6.89
C THR A 68 4.44 -4.93 5.84
N ALA A 69 3.97 -5.19 4.62
CA ALA A 69 4.79 -5.69 3.53
C ALA A 69 5.89 -4.70 3.13
N LEU A 70 5.54 -3.40 2.99
CA LEU A 70 6.52 -2.36 2.71
C LEU A 70 7.57 -2.26 3.82
N ALA A 71 7.14 -2.23 5.08
CA ALA A 71 8.04 -2.17 6.22
C ALA A 71 8.97 -3.39 6.29
N ALA A 72 8.45 -4.59 6.05
CA ALA A 72 9.23 -5.82 6.02
C ALA A 72 10.26 -5.81 4.89
N LEU A 73 9.89 -5.37 3.69
CA LEU A 73 10.83 -5.26 2.56
C LEU A 73 11.96 -4.27 2.85
N LEU A 74 11.65 -3.12 3.45
CA LEU A 74 12.65 -2.11 3.80
C LEU A 74 13.56 -2.56 4.95
N GLN A 75 13.03 -3.27 5.94
CA GLN A 75 13.76 -3.65 7.15
C GLN A 75 14.53 -4.96 7.02
N LEU A 76 13.96 -5.96 6.35
CA LEU A 76 14.50 -7.32 6.25
C LEU A 76 15.10 -7.60 4.86
N GLY A 77 14.66 -6.89 3.83
CA GLY A 77 15.01 -7.17 2.45
C GLY A 77 14.16 -8.29 1.84
N PRO A 78 14.16 -8.41 0.49
CA PRO A 78 13.36 -9.41 -0.22
C PRO A 78 13.88 -10.84 -0.03
N ASP A 79 15.15 -11.01 0.31
CA ASP A 79 15.81 -12.32 0.45
C ASP A 79 15.81 -12.85 1.89
N PHE A 80 15.14 -12.15 2.82
CA PHE A 80 15.02 -12.61 4.20
C PHE A 80 14.36 -14.00 4.26
N ARG A 81 14.91 -14.87 5.11
CA ARG A 81 14.36 -16.18 5.41
C ARG A 81 14.29 -16.36 6.91
N PHE A 82 13.19 -16.94 7.37
CA PHE A 82 13.10 -17.46 8.72
C PHE A 82 14.03 -18.66 8.86
N THR A 83 14.53 -18.87 10.08
CA THR A 83 15.48 -19.96 10.38
C THR A 83 15.02 -20.70 11.62
N THR A 84 14.90 -22.02 11.51
CA THR A 84 14.68 -22.92 12.64
C THR A 84 15.89 -23.83 12.77
N THR A 85 16.50 -23.92 13.96
CA THR A 85 17.72 -24.70 14.21
C THR A 85 17.50 -25.74 15.30
N LEU A 86 18.21 -26.87 15.19
CA LEU A 86 18.46 -27.78 16.29
C LEU A 86 19.86 -27.50 16.83
N GLU A 87 19.95 -27.21 18.12
CA GLU A 87 21.18 -26.81 18.80
C GLU A 87 21.42 -27.73 19.98
N THR A 88 22.67 -27.93 20.36
CA THR A 88 23.02 -28.76 21.51
C THR A 88 23.77 -27.95 22.56
N LYS A 89 23.43 -28.15 23.83
CA LYS A 89 24.17 -27.63 24.96
C LYS A 89 24.64 -28.80 25.83
N GLY A 90 25.79 -29.37 25.46
CA GLY A 90 26.34 -30.57 26.08
C GLY A 90 27.44 -31.17 25.22
N SER A 91 28.00 -32.30 25.65
CA SER A 91 28.96 -33.07 24.84
C SER A 91 28.29 -34.26 24.17
N LEU A 92 28.79 -34.65 23.01
CA LEU A 92 28.45 -35.92 22.37
C LEU A 92 29.51 -36.95 22.76
N ASP A 93 29.08 -38.03 23.40
CA ASP A 93 29.95 -39.13 23.82
C ASP A 93 29.34 -40.47 23.36
N GLY A 94 30.05 -41.19 22.50
CA GLY A 94 29.56 -42.45 21.93
C GLY A 94 28.23 -42.33 21.16
N GLY A 95 27.93 -41.16 20.58
CA GLY A 95 26.65 -40.90 19.90
C GLY A 95 25.49 -40.52 20.83
N VAL A 96 25.74 -40.44 22.15
CA VAL A 96 24.76 -39.96 23.14
C VAL A 96 25.04 -38.51 23.48
N LEU A 97 24.04 -37.65 23.33
CA LEU A 97 24.11 -36.27 23.80
C LEU A 97 24.00 -36.24 25.33
N LYS A 98 25.04 -35.75 26.01
CA LYS A 98 25.09 -35.48 27.45
C LYS A 98 24.81 -34.00 27.70
N GLY A 99 23.54 -33.64 27.62
CA GLY A 99 23.07 -32.28 27.82
C GLY A 99 21.75 -32.04 27.09
N ASP A 100 21.49 -30.78 26.77
CA ASP A 100 20.20 -30.37 26.21
C ASP A 100 20.23 -30.38 24.69
N LEU A 101 19.19 -30.94 24.07
CA LEU A 101 18.84 -30.67 22.68
C LEU A 101 17.81 -29.53 22.68
N ILE A 102 18.10 -28.46 21.95
CA ILE A 102 17.32 -27.23 21.90
C ILE A 102 16.76 -27.09 20.49
N ALA A 103 15.43 -27.00 20.37
CA ALA A 103 14.78 -26.57 19.14
C ALA A 103 14.54 -25.06 19.20
N ARG A 104 15.27 -24.28 18.38
CA ARG A 104 15.13 -22.83 18.29
C ARG A 104 14.26 -22.48 17.09
N PHE A 105 13.04 -22.04 17.35
CA PHE A 105 12.08 -21.58 16.34
C PHE A 105 12.32 -20.12 15.98
N GLY A 106 12.40 -19.81 14.68
CA GLY A 106 12.56 -18.45 14.16
C GLY A 106 11.27 -17.76 13.70
N GLY A 107 10.12 -18.44 13.78
CA GLY A 107 8.83 -17.88 13.35
C GLY A 107 8.49 -18.12 11.87
N ASP A 108 9.04 -19.17 11.25
CA ASP A 108 8.68 -19.57 9.89
C ASP A 108 7.18 -19.92 9.80
N PRO A 109 6.37 -19.17 9.02
CA PRO A 109 4.95 -19.46 8.85
C PRO A 109 4.67 -20.49 7.76
N THR A 110 5.70 -20.96 7.04
CA THR A 110 5.55 -21.96 5.98
C THR A 110 5.47 -23.37 6.57
N PRO A 111 4.61 -24.26 6.01
CA PRO A 111 4.50 -25.65 6.46
C PRO A 111 5.72 -26.51 6.13
#